data_AF-A0A0D3CT33-F1
#
_entry.id   AF-A0A0D3CT33-F1
#
_cell.length_a   1.000
_cell.length_b   1.000
_cell.length_c   1.000
_cell.angle_alpha   90.00
_cell.angle_beta   90.00
_cell.angle_gamma   90.00
#
_symmetry.space_group_name_H-M   'P 1'
#
loop_
_entity.id
_entity.type
_entity.pdbx_description
1 polymer ?
#
loop_
_entity_poly.entity_id
_entity_poly.type
_entity_poly.pdbx_seq_one_letter_code
_entity_poly.pdbx_strand_id
1 'polypeptide(L)'
;MQHIDAWINVLRKRYDANPQHFRSERMCFLDHLFARQWRFNYKDFKDSEPDQNGLGRRLPGGAWNYYAGTIPSFCQSNKVWGTNIYDVYAPVNFNDTHWIAMWISIPKRHIVVWDSICSSISPGELDVFSKKEFAKPNGKTIRDKMAVDIFQELPGAHEFENKDNDANLGAYEG
;
A
#
# COMPACT_ATOMS: atom_id res chain seq x y z
N MET A 1 16.91 5.94 6.43
CA MET A 1 16.00 4.77 6.33
C MET A 1 15.46 4.33 7.70
N GLN A 2 16.32 4.06 8.70
CA GLN A 2 15.92 3.44 9.99
C GLN A 2 14.79 4.16 10.77
N HIS A 3 14.70 5.49 10.73
CA HIS A 3 13.70 6.22 11.53
C HIS A 3 12.26 6.04 11.06
N ILE A 4 12.02 5.96 9.75
CA ILE A 4 10.66 5.76 9.20
C ILE A 4 10.19 4.33 9.49
N ASP A 5 11.05 3.33 9.29
CA ASP A 5 10.70 1.94 9.62
C ASP A 5 10.45 1.75 11.11
N ALA A 6 11.23 2.41 11.97
CA ALA A 6 10.98 2.40 13.40
C ALA A 6 9.58 2.94 13.74
N TRP A 7 9.15 4.03 13.09
CA TRP A 7 7.81 4.57 13.26
C TRP A 7 6.72 3.62 12.74
N ILE A 8 6.92 3.02 11.57
CA ILE A 8 5.99 2.00 11.05
C ILE A 8 5.92 0.79 11.99
N ASN A 9 7.04 0.33 12.55
CA ASN A 9 7.07 -0.76 13.53
C ASN A 9 6.22 -0.40 14.77
N VAL A 10 6.26 0.86 15.23
CA VAL A 10 5.39 1.32 16.32
C VAL A 10 3.91 1.23 15.93
N LEU A 11 3.54 1.62 14.70
CA LEU A 11 2.16 1.49 14.22
C LEU A 11 1.73 0.02 14.14
N ARG A 12 2.58 -0.86 13.60
CA ARG A 12 2.32 -2.31 13.56
C ARG A 12 2.10 -2.88 14.96
N LYS A 13 2.97 -2.56 15.92
CA LYS A 13 2.83 -3.04 17.30
C LYS A 13 1.55 -2.54 17.98
N ARG A 14 1.15 -1.28 17.71
CA ARG A 14 -0.11 -0.73 18.23
C ARG A 14 -1.33 -1.40 17.59
N TYR A 15 -1.28 -1.67 16.30
CA TYR A 15 -2.33 -2.36 15.57
C TYR A 15 -2.49 -3.81 16.00
N ASP A 16 -1.37 -4.53 16.16
CA ASP A 16 -1.34 -5.90 16.66
C ASP A 16 -1.96 -6.00 18.06
N ALA A 17 -1.64 -5.05 18.95
CA ALA A 17 -2.16 -5.05 20.31
C ALA A 17 -3.62 -4.57 20.41
N ASN A 18 -4.06 -3.64 19.56
CA ASN A 18 -5.37 -2.98 19.67
C ASN A 18 -5.92 -2.61 18.28
N PRO A 19 -6.29 -3.58 17.43
CA PRO A 19 -6.74 -3.31 16.07
C PRO A 19 -8.02 -2.48 16.03
N GLN A 20 -8.87 -2.57 17.06
CA GLN A 20 -10.11 -1.82 17.21
C GLN A 20 -9.93 -0.29 17.37
N HIS A 21 -8.71 0.17 17.68
CA HIS A 21 -8.41 1.61 17.76
C HIS A 21 -8.10 2.23 16.39
N PHE A 22 -8.08 1.43 15.33
CA PHE A 22 -7.79 1.86 13.97
C PHE A 22 -9.09 1.81 13.15
N ARG A 23 -9.10 2.49 12.00
CA ARG A 23 -10.29 2.58 11.13
C ARG A 23 -10.85 1.24 10.67
N SER A 24 -10.03 0.18 10.66
CA SER A 24 -10.41 -1.13 10.16
C SER A 24 -9.50 -2.23 10.71
N GLU A 25 -10.09 -3.38 11.03
CA GLU A 25 -9.35 -4.60 11.38
C GLU A 25 -8.84 -5.38 10.16
N ARG A 26 -9.06 -4.83 8.95
CA ARG A 26 -8.61 -5.36 7.66
C ARG A 26 -7.54 -4.48 7.02
N MET A 27 -6.60 -3.96 7.80
CA MET A 27 -5.50 -3.15 7.30
C MET A 27 -4.13 -3.71 7.69
N CYS A 28 -3.10 -3.34 6.95
CA CYS A 28 -1.71 -3.64 7.33
C CYS A 28 -0.78 -2.46 7.03
N PHE A 29 0.38 -2.47 7.70
CA PHE A 29 1.43 -1.48 7.51
C PHE A 29 2.71 -2.15 7.01
N LEU A 30 3.24 -1.68 5.88
CA LEU A 30 4.47 -2.16 5.29
C LEU A 30 5.61 -1.17 5.53
N ASP A 31 6.84 -1.67 5.46
CA ASP A 31 8.05 -0.86 5.51
C ASP A 31 8.37 -0.24 4.14
N HIS A 32 9.42 0.59 4.10
CA HIS A 32 9.86 1.23 2.86
C HIS A 32 10.39 0.23 1.82
N LEU A 33 10.74 -1.00 2.20
CA LEU A 33 11.31 -2.00 1.29
C LEU A 33 10.27 -2.43 0.25
N PHE A 34 9.00 -2.51 0.64
CA PHE A 34 7.90 -2.78 -0.26
C PHE A 34 7.88 -1.78 -1.43
N ALA A 35 7.88 -0.49 -1.12
CA ALA A 35 7.80 0.55 -2.13
C ALA A 35 9.08 0.63 -2.96
N ARG A 36 10.24 0.45 -2.32
CA ARG A 36 11.54 0.40 -3.00
C ARG A 36 11.59 -0.76 -4.01
N GLN A 37 11.09 -1.92 -3.63
CA GLN A 37 11.04 -3.09 -4.49
C GLN A 37 10.17 -2.83 -5.72
N TRP A 38 8.96 -2.29 -5.54
CA TRP A 38 8.12 -1.93 -6.67
C TRP A 38 8.77 -0.88 -7.56
N ARG A 39 9.39 0.16 -7.00
CA ARG A 39 10.11 1.18 -7.77
C ARG A 39 11.16 0.59 -8.71
N PHE A 40 11.96 -0.37 -8.24
CA PHE A 40 13.00 -0.99 -9.04
C PHE A 40 12.48 -2.00 -10.06
N ASN A 41 11.42 -2.73 -9.73
CA ASN A 41 10.93 -3.84 -10.56
C ASN A 41 9.72 -3.45 -11.43
N TYR A 42 9.21 -2.22 -11.33
CA TYR A 42 7.98 -1.82 -12.03
C TYR A 42 8.11 -1.91 -13.56
N LYS A 43 9.26 -1.51 -14.10
CA LYS A 43 9.52 -1.60 -15.54
C LYS A 43 9.47 -3.06 -16.00
N ASP A 44 10.16 -3.95 -15.30
CA ASP A 44 10.19 -5.38 -15.61
C ASP A 44 8.80 -6.02 -15.46
N PHE A 45 8.05 -5.65 -14.42
CA PHE A 45 6.66 -6.07 -14.26
C PHE A 45 5.80 -5.63 -15.47
N LYS A 46 5.89 -4.37 -15.87
CA LYS A 46 5.11 -3.81 -16.98
C LYS A 46 5.50 -4.39 -18.34
N ASP A 47 6.77 -4.70 -18.53
CA ASP A 47 7.32 -5.24 -19.76
C ASP A 47 7.21 -6.79 -19.80
N SER A 48 6.89 -7.44 -18.67
CA SER A 48 6.72 -8.90 -18.62
C SER A 48 5.46 -9.36 -19.35
N GLU A 49 5.61 -10.47 -20.07
CA GLU A 49 4.48 -11.19 -20.67
C GLU A 49 3.56 -11.75 -19.58
N PRO A 50 2.25 -11.84 -19.85
CA PRO A 50 1.33 -12.60 -19.03
C PRO A 50 1.74 -14.08 -18.90
N ASP A 51 1.12 -14.79 -17.96
CA ASP A 51 1.30 -16.23 -17.86
C ASP A 51 0.73 -16.97 -19.08
N GLN A 52 0.91 -18.29 -19.12
CA GLN A 52 0.43 -19.16 -20.20
C GLN A 52 -1.09 -19.11 -20.45
N ASN A 53 -1.88 -18.63 -19.47
CA ASN A 53 -3.31 -18.45 -19.57
C ASN A 53 -3.70 -17.01 -19.98
N GLY A 54 -2.72 -16.15 -20.26
CA GLY A 54 -2.94 -14.73 -20.50
C GLY A 54 -3.26 -13.93 -19.23
N LEU A 55 -3.05 -14.52 -18.05
CA LEU A 55 -3.36 -13.94 -16.75
C LEU A 55 -2.10 -13.44 -16.04
N GLY A 56 -2.30 -12.40 -15.22
CA GLY A 56 -1.22 -11.84 -14.40
C GLY A 56 -0.05 -11.27 -15.20
N ARG A 57 0.98 -10.87 -14.46
CA ARG A 57 2.29 -10.42 -14.94
C ARG A 57 3.32 -10.86 -13.90
N ARG A 58 4.59 -10.94 -14.28
CA ARG A 58 5.65 -11.37 -13.37
C ARG A 58 5.80 -10.38 -12.22
N LEU A 59 5.49 -10.82 -11.00
CA LEU A 59 5.62 -10.01 -9.81
C LEU A 59 7.08 -9.91 -9.32
N PRO A 60 7.43 -8.84 -8.60
CA PRO A 60 8.71 -8.74 -7.92
C PRO A 60 8.90 -9.88 -6.91
N GLY A 61 10.11 -10.46 -6.82
CA GLY A 61 10.38 -11.60 -5.92
C GLY A 61 10.13 -11.29 -4.44
N GLY A 62 9.29 -12.05 -3.76
CA GLY A 62 8.84 -11.76 -2.39
C GLY A 62 7.50 -11.01 -2.31
N ALA A 63 6.88 -10.67 -3.44
CA ALA A 63 5.50 -10.16 -3.49
C ALA A 63 4.52 -11.13 -2.82
N TRP A 64 4.71 -12.45 -2.98
CA TRP A 64 3.93 -13.47 -2.27
C TRP A 64 4.02 -13.33 -0.76
N ASN A 65 5.21 -13.06 -0.22
CA ASN A 65 5.39 -12.92 1.23
C ASN A 65 4.62 -11.72 1.78
N TYR A 66 4.58 -10.60 1.06
CA TYR A 66 3.75 -9.44 1.40
C TYR A 66 2.27 -9.79 1.33
N TYR A 67 1.85 -10.43 0.23
CA TYR A 67 0.47 -10.87 0.01
C TYR A 67 -0.03 -11.79 1.13
N ALA A 68 0.80 -12.74 1.56
CA ALA A 68 0.50 -13.69 2.64
C ALA A 68 0.66 -13.09 4.05
N GLY A 69 1.14 -11.84 4.17
CA GLY A 69 1.37 -11.19 5.47
C GLY A 69 2.53 -11.78 6.28
N THR A 70 3.47 -12.46 5.62
CA THR A 70 4.68 -13.05 6.25
C THR A 70 5.86 -12.08 6.26
N ILE A 71 5.78 -10.97 5.52
CA ILE A 71 6.69 -9.83 5.68
C ILE A 71 5.90 -8.53 5.82
N PRO A 72 6.41 -7.55 6.58
CA PRO A 72 7.66 -7.59 7.35
C PRO A 72 7.65 -8.58 8.52
N SER A 73 8.83 -9.09 8.92
CA SER A 73 8.95 -10.10 9.98
C SER A 73 8.55 -9.59 11.37
N PHE A 74 8.66 -8.28 11.60
CA PHE A 74 8.21 -7.65 12.83
C PHE A 74 6.69 -7.45 12.79
N CYS A 75 5.97 -8.13 13.69
CA CYS A 75 4.50 -8.16 13.76
C CYS A 75 3.88 -8.65 12.44
N GLN A 76 4.27 -9.86 12.01
CA GLN A 76 3.64 -10.55 10.88
C GLN A 76 2.13 -10.66 11.11
N SER A 77 1.33 -10.29 10.12
CA SER A 77 -0.12 -10.41 10.22
C SER A 77 -0.58 -11.84 9.94
N ASN A 78 0.14 -12.58 9.09
CA ASN A 78 -0.29 -13.87 8.53
C ASN A 78 -1.71 -13.80 7.92
N LYS A 79 -2.07 -12.61 7.42
CA LYS A 79 -3.37 -12.29 6.85
C LYS A 79 -3.21 -12.02 5.36
N VAL A 80 -4.05 -12.67 4.56
CA VAL A 80 -4.00 -12.63 3.10
C VAL A 80 -4.64 -11.36 2.56
N TRP A 81 -3.99 -10.71 1.59
CA TRP A 81 -4.51 -9.54 0.90
C TRP A 81 -5.71 -9.89 0.01
N GLY A 82 -6.72 -9.02 -0.02
CA GLY A 82 -7.98 -9.28 -0.73
C GLY A 82 -8.95 -10.20 0.01
N THR A 83 -8.47 -10.95 1.00
CA THR A 83 -9.31 -11.81 1.86
C THR A 83 -9.47 -11.23 3.26
N ASN A 84 -8.35 -11.06 3.96
CA ASN A 84 -8.31 -10.58 5.33
C ASN A 84 -7.84 -9.13 5.43
N ILE A 85 -7.03 -8.67 4.47
CA ILE A 85 -6.51 -7.30 4.37
C ILE A 85 -7.06 -6.62 3.13
N TYR A 86 -7.67 -5.45 3.31
CA TYR A 86 -8.20 -4.60 2.24
C TYR A 86 -7.40 -3.33 2.05
N ASP A 87 -6.74 -2.86 3.09
CA ASP A 87 -6.08 -1.57 3.10
C ASP A 87 -4.61 -1.71 3.50
N VAL A 88 -3.72 -1.34 2.60
CA VAL A 88 -2.27 -1.43 2.79
C VAL A 88 -1.70 -0.03 2.89
N TYR A 89 -0.94 0.23 3.95
CA TYR A 89 -0.25 1.50 4.18
C TYR A 89 1.25 1.30 4.10
N ALA A 90 1.95 2.13 3.31
CA ALA A 90 3.40 2.04 3.17
C ALA A 90 4.04 3.44 3.05
N PRO A 91 5.21 3.67 3.66
CA PRO A 91 6.03 4.82 3.34
C PRO A 91 6.77 4.57 2.01
N VAL A 92 6.94 5.62 1.22
CA VAL A 92 7.70 5.58 -0.03
C VAL A 92 8.77 6.66 0.01
N ASN A 93 10.01 6.28 -0.33
CA ASN A 93 11.08 7.25 -0.51
C ASN A 93 11.15 7.64 -1.99
N PHE A 94 10.69 8.85 -2.29
CA PHE A 94 10.73 9.45 -3.60
C PHE A 94 12.09 10.11 -3.83
N ASN A 95 12.77 9.68 -4.89
CA ASN A 95 14.10 10.17 -5.30
C ASN A 95 15.17 10.19 -4.20
N ASP A 96 15.05 9.32 -3.20
CA ASP A 96 15.98 9.22 -2.05
C ASP A 96 16.09 10.50 -1.20
N THR A 97 15.23 11.49 -1.45
CA THR A 97 15.26 12.81 -0.83
C THR A 97 13.99 13.15 -0.07
N HIS A 98 12.86 12.52 -0.41
CA HIS A 98 11.56 12.91 0.10
C HIS A 98 10.70 11.70 0.47
N TRP A 99 10.10 11.72 1.64
CA TRP A 99 9.20 10.66 2.09
C TRP A 99 7.76 11.05 1.84
N ILE A 100 7.02 10.16 1.17
CA ILE A 100 5.57 10.25 0.98
C ILE A 100 4.91 9.04 1.66
N ALA A 101 3.64 9.15 1.97
CA ALA A 101 2.84 8.02 2.44
C ALA A 101 1.92 7.53 1.33
N MET A 102 1.75 6.22 1.24
CA MET A 102 0.90 5.56 0.26
C MET A 102 -0.13 4.70 0.98
N TRP A 103 -1.37 4.76 0.50
CA TRP A 103 -2.44 3.85 0.87
C TRP A 103 -3.00 3.18 -0.37
N ILE A 104 -3.04 1.85 -0.35
CA ILE A 104 -3.61 1.02 -1.39
C ILE A 104 -4.88 0.40 -0.83
N SER A 105 -6.03 0.72 -1.43
CA SER A 105 -7.29 0.03 -1.18
C SER A 105 -7.48 -1.04 -2.24
N ILE A 106 -7.33 -2.30 -1.84
CA ILE A 106 -7.45 -3.47 -2.73
C ILE A 106 -8.87 -3.58 -3.29
N PRO A 107 -9.95 -3.49 -2.48
CA PRO A 107 -11.31 -3.60 -3.02
C PRO A 107 -11.63 -2.50 -4.02
N LYS A 108 -11.18 -1.27 -3.75
CA LYS A 108 -11.45 -0.12 -4.62
C LYS A 108 -10.48 0.00 -5.80
N ARG A 109 -9.46 -0.87 -5.88
CA ARG A 109 -8.33 -0.76 -6.83
C ARG A 109 -7.74 0.64 -6.88
N HIS A 110 -7.63 1.27 -5.72
CA HIS A 110 -7.32 2.69 -5.60
C HIS A 110 -6.04 2.91 -4.80
N ILE A 111 -5.20 3.84 -5.27
CA ILE A 111 -3.96 4.23 -4.58
C ILE A 111 -4.07 5.71 -4.24
N VAL A 112 -3.93 6.03 -2.95
CA VAL A 112 -3.80 7.40 -2.44
C VAL A 112 -2.34 7.65 -2.11
N VAL A 113 -1.83 8.79 -2.54
CA VAL A 113 -0.49 9.28 -2.19
C VAL A 113 -0.63 10.57 -1.41
N TRP A 114 -0.03 10.62 -0.23
CA TRP A 114 0.07 11.82 0.58
C TRP A 114 1.48 12.39 0.50
N ASP A 115 1.55 13.60 -0.03
CA ASP A 115 2.73 14.44 -0.01
C ASP A 115 2.52 15.63 0.96
N SER A 116 3.52 15.89 1.82
CA SER A 116 3.54 17.07 2.70
C SER A 116 4.11 18.31 2.02
N ILE A 117 4.87 18.13 0.93
CA ILE A 117 5.48 19.19 0.16
C ILE A 117 4.71 19.27 -1.16
N CYS A 118 3.76 20.20 -1.24
CA CYS A 118 2.81 20.26 -2.37
C CYS A 118 3.46 20.43 -3.76
N SER A 119 4.74 20.81 -3.82
CA SER A 119 5.48 21.07 -5.07
C SER A 119 6.64 20.10 -5.31
N SER A 120 6.87 19.10 -4.44
CA SER A 120 8.02 18.20 -4.61
C SER A 120 7.83 17.14 -5.68
N ILE A 121 6.58 16.82 -6.03
CA ILE A 121 6.27 15.81 -7.03
C ILE A 121 5.25 16.38 -8.00
N SER A 122 5.62 16.45 -9.28
CA SER A 122 4.68 16.86 -10.31
C SER A 122 3.68 15.74 -10.61
N PRO A 123 2.45 16.07 -11.07
CA PRO A 123 1.49 15.05 -11.49
C PRO A 123 2.01 14.08 -12.56
N GLY A 124 2.92 14.54 -13.44
CA GLY A 124 3.54 13.70 -14.47
C GLY A 124 4.56 12.70 -13.92
N GLU A 125 5.22 13.01 -12.79
CA GLU A 125 6.14 12.08 -12.12
C GLU A 125 5.39 11.00 -11.32
N LEU A 126 4.13 11.25 -10.96
CA LEU A 126 3.22 10.28 -10.35
C LEU A 126 2.53 9.37 -11.39
N ASP A 127 2.75 9.55 -12.68
CA ASP A 127 2.16 8.70 -13.74
C ASP A 127 2.68 7.24 -13.67
N VAL A 128 3.77 7.01 -12.92
CA VAL A 128 4.22 5.66 -12.51
C VAL A 128 3.21 4.97 -11.57
N PHE A 129 2.38 5.76 -10.87
CA PHE A 129 1.50 5.29 -9.79
C PHE A 129 -0.01 5.47 -10.04
N SER A 130 -0.49 6.32 -10.95
CA SER A 130 -1.92 6.32 -11.32
C SER A 130 -2.27 7.15 -12.57
N LYS A 131 -3.22 6.64 -13.36
CA LYS A 131 -4.03 7.45 -14.29
C LYS A 131 -5.13 8.14 -13.50
N LYS A 132 -5.02 9.48 -13.40
CA LYS A 132 -6.05 10.47 -13.01
C LYS A 132 -6.78 10.17 -11.70
N GLU A 133 -6.24 10.63 -10.57
CA GLU A 133 -6.95 11.32 -9.46
C GLU A 133 -5.92 11.77 -8.41
N PHE A 134 -5.19 12.87 -8.66
CA PHE A 134 -4.34 13.48 -7.63
C PHE A 134 -4.84 14.90 -7.38
N ALA A 135 -5.74 15.05 -6.40
CA ALA A 135 -6.39 16.31 -6.07
C ALA A 135 -5.77 17.03 -4.85
N LYS A 136 -5.52 18.33 -5.08
CA LYS A 136 -5.52 19.51 -4.19
C LYS A 136 -4.40 19.72 -3.13
N PRO A 137 -3.78 20.92 -3.12
CA PRO A 137 -2.86 21.38 -2.06
C PRO A 137 -3.52 21.39 -0.68
N ASN A 138 -2.88 20.80 0.34
CA ASN A 138 -3.32 20.96 1.73
C ASN A 138 -2.11 20.92 2.69
N GLY A 139 -1.92 21.98 3.48
CA GLY A 139 -0.70 22.28 4.27
C GLY A 139 -0.51 21.50 5.58
N LYS A 140 -1.14 20.34 5.74
CA LYS A 140 -0.93 19.45 6.90
C LYS A 140 0.21 18.45 6.63
N THR A 141 0.94 18.06 7.68
CA THR A 141 2.06 17.10 7.56
C THR A 141 1.54 15.70 7.17
N ILE A 142 2.38 14.88 6.51
CA ILE A 142 2.02 13.50 6.11
C ILE A 142 1.57 12.67 7.31
N ARG A 143 2.27 12.82 8.45
CA ARG A 143 1.92 12.11 9.68
C ARG A 143 0.49 12.41 10.09
N ASP A 144 0.08 13.68 10.02
CA ASP A 144 -1.25 14.09 10.42
C ASP A 144 -2.30 13.60 9.44
N LYS A 145 -2.05 13.66 8.12
CA LYS A 145 -2.96 13.12 7.10
C LYS A 145 -3.16 11.61 7.26
N MET A 146 -2.06 10.87 7.34
CA MET A 146 -2.10 9.42 7.53
C MET A 146 -2.75 9.06 8.88
N ALA A 147 -2.48 9.82 9.94
CA ALA A 147 -3.13 9.60 11.23
C ALA A 147 -4.64 9.89 11.18
N VAL A 148 -5.08 10.97 10.52
CA VAL A 148 -6.51 11.27 10.33
C VAL A 148 -7.19 10.11 9.61
N ASP A 149 -6.66 9.67 8.47
CA ASP A 149 -7.25 8.56 7.72
C ASP A 149 -7.27 7.27 8.54
N ILE A 150 -6.20 6.95 9.26
CA ILE A 150 -6.10 5.74 10.08
C ILE A 150 -7.01 5.78 11.31
N PHE A 151 -7.20 6.94 11.95
CA PHE A 151 -7.79 7.02 13.29
C PHE A 151 -9.15 7.74 13.35
N GLN A 152 -9.65 8.39 12.29
CA GLN A 152 -10.84 9.25 12.37
C GLN A 152 -12.06 8.86 11.53
N GLU A 153 -11.99 8.02 10.49
CA GLU A 153 -13.15 7.87 9.61
C GLU A 153 -14.04 6.65 9.89
N LEU A 154 -15.17 6.87 10.58
CA LEU A 154 -16.49 6.24 10.34
C LEU A 154 -17.60 7.21 10.85
N PRO A 155 -18.81 7.30 10.25
CA PRO A 155 -19.57 6.20 9.62
C PRO A 155 -19.99 6.42 8.15
N GLY A 156 -19.96 5.34 7.34
CA GLY A 156 -20.59 5.29 6.01
C GLY A 156 -19.80 4.64 4.86
N ALA A 157 -18.55 4.21 5.06
CA ALA A 157 -17.69 3.77 3.95
C ALA A 157 -17.88 2.31 3.47
N HIS A 158 -18.94 1.62 3.90
CA HIS A 158 -19.22 0.23 3.53
C HIS A 158 -20.49 0.08 2.68
N GLU A 159 -20.50 0.66 1.49
CA GLU A 159 -21.40 0.20 0.43
C GLU A 159 -20.62 0.20 -0.87
N PHE A 160 -19.96 -0.91 -1.19
CA PHE A 160 -19.86 -1.44 -2.56
C PHE A 160 -19.49 -2.91 -2.45
N GLU A 161 -20.43 -3.77 -2.82
CA GLU A 161 -20.18 -5.20 -3.04
C GLU A 161 -19.10 -5.36 -4.09
N ASN A 162 -18.00 -6.00 -3.73
CA ASN A 162 -16.99 -6.43 -4.70
C ASN A 162 -17.54 -7.66 -5.44
N LYS A 163 -17.99 -7.48 -6.68
CA LYS A 163 -18.32 -8.57 -7.62
C LYS A 163 -17.19 -8.82 -8.62
N ASP A 164 -15.96 -8.92 -8.13
CA ASP A 164 -14.82 -9.24 -8.98
C ASP A 164 -14.18 -10.57 -8.58
N ASN A 165 -14.32 -11.53 -9.50
CA ASN A 165 -13.85 -12.91 -9.53
C ASN A 165 -12.52 -13.22 -8.84
N ASP A 166 -12.55 -14.24 -7.97
CA ASP A 166 -11.41 -14.90 -7.30
C ASP A 166 -10.44 -15.66 -8.25
N ALA A 167 -10.46 -15.36 -9.56
CA ALA A 167 -9.83 -16.20 -10.59
C ALA A 167 -8.29 -16.05 -10.73
N ASN A 168 -7.63 -15.23 -9.91
CA ASN A 168 -6.20 -14.93 -10.07
C ASN A 168 -5.28 -15.41 -8.94
N LEU A 169 -5.74 -16.38 -8.12
CA LEU A 169 -4.91 -16.99 -7.08
C LEU A 169 -3.70 -17.79 -7.63
N GLY A 170 -3.66 -18.11 -8.93
CA GLY A 170 -2.55 -18.83 -9.56
C GLY A 170 -1.29 -17.98 -9.85
N ALA A 171 -1.37 -16.65 -9.76
CA ALA A 171 -0.25 -15.75 -10.11
C ALA A 171 0.82 -15.61 -9.01
N TYR A 172 0.70 -16.38 -7.93
CA TYR A 172 1.50 -16.21 -6.73
C TYR A 172 2.56 -17.29 -6.49
N GLU A 173 2.60 -18.36 -7.28
CA GLU A 173 3.55 -19.48 -7.12
C GLU A 173 4.77 -19.39 -8.06
N GLY A 174 5.24 -18.18 -8.37
CA GLY A 174 6.39 -17.93 -9.26
C GLY A 174 7.70 -17.60 -8.54
#